data_AF-A0A812ZGC4-F1
#
_entry.id   AF-A0A812ZGC4-F1
#
_cell.length_a   1.000
_cell.length_b   1.000
_cell.length_c   1.000
_cell.angle_alpha   90.00
_cell.angle_beta   90.00
_cell.angle_gamma   90.00
#
_symmetry.space_group_name_H-M   'P 1'
#
loop_
_entity.id
_entity.type
_entity.pdbx_description
1 polymer ?
#
loop_
_entity_poly.entity_id
_entity_poly.type
_entity_poly.pdbx_seq_one_letter_code
_entity_poly.pdbx_strand_id
1 'polypeptide(L)'
;MLNSVALNAILDVDDYSHRRSQVESFLHFLAVLVTVLASYSFLLVPLCETMMAVKRELCDGQADFVVAYSTDTQISWGLYTEDVGLHLTGLVQNSYEISPIERSVIRSFDTDVDRSISSLGNVFPFCMETTILLETGELHGDAALQPIIENVVRNAASALGRPDATTCAELADLCSMSDARLLRVVCGQTCGCTELRTSPWHKVEHMGCAKPCLEEAEVKLQSASCEDDVLNDAGWQAFWHEYDDALIGFYGQGVTQTQFFGFINSTAQAFLTNGCAVMETIPVELLTGVSWCDGQPELFRPLASMCPVQCGCRDGRGATLPSGLPSYCPTSCSNSTPS
;
A
#
# COMPACT_ATOMS: atom_id res chain seq x y z
N MET A 1 -21.35 33.70 66.02
CA MET A 1 -22.78 33.78 65.66
C MET A 1 -22.99 33.33 64.21
N LEU A 2 -22.67 32.07 63.87
CA LEU A 2 -22.77 31.57 62.48
C LEU A 2 -23.26 30.11 62.36
N ASN A 3 -23.74 29.48 63.43
CA ASN A 3 -24.05 28.03 63.45
C ASN A 3 -25.52 27.68 63.75
N SER A 4 -26.47 28.61 63.64
CA SER A 4 -27.88 28.31 63.97
C SER A 4 -28.86 28.40 62.79
N VAL A 5 -28.41 28.79 61.60
CA VAL A 5 -29.29 28.90 60.41
C VAL A 5 -29.23 27.64 59.54
N ALA A 6 -28.15 26.85 59.60
CA ALA A 6 -27.99 25.65 58.78
C ALA A 6 -28.79 24.42 59.28
N LEU A 7 -29.27 24.41 60.53
CA LEU A 7 -29.94 23.23 61.11
C LEU A 7 -31.46 23.18 60.85
N ASN A 8 -32.09 24.31 60.51
CA ASN A 8 -33.54 24.37 60.25
C ASN A 8 -33.93 24.00 58.81
N ALA A 9 -32.96 23.80 57.91
CA ALA A 9 -33.23 23.33 56.55
C ALA A 9 -33.26 21.78 56.44
N ILE A 10 -32.93 21.06 57.51
CA ILE A 10 -32.83 19.59 57.51
C ILE A 10 -34.11 18.91 58.02
N LEU A 11 -35.04 19.65 58.63
CA LEU A 11 -36.29 19.11 59.19
C LEU A 11 -37.52 19.27 58.28
N ASP A 12 -37.37 19.81 57.07
CA ASP A 12 -38.45 19.94 56.09
C ASP A 12 -38.47 18.75 55.10
N VAL A 13 -38.09 17.57 55.59
CA VAL A 13 -37.93 16.33 54.80
C VAL A 13 -39.18 15.42 54.88
N ASP A 14 -40.13 15.68 55.77
CA ASP A 14 -41.20 14.74 56.09
C ASP A 14 -42.47 14.84 55.23
N ASP A 15 -42.55 15.76 54.27
CA ASP A 15 -43.67 15.80 53.31
C ASP A 15 -43.20 15.57 51.87
N TYR A 16 -42.42 14.48 51.70
CA TYR A 16 -42.09 13.96 50.39
C TYR A 16 -43.34 13.35 49.74
N SER A 17 -44.13 14.22 49.12
CA SER A 17 -45.38 13.89 48.44
C SER A 17 -45.16 12.76 47.43
N HIS A 18 -46.00 11.72 47.51
CA HIS A 18 -46.02 10.60 46.56
C HIS A 18 -46.06 11.05 45.09
N ARG A 19 -46.70 12.19 44.79
CA ARG A 19 -46.72 12.78 43.44
C ARG A 19 -45.33 13.24 42.98
N ARG A 20 -44.54 13.84 43.87
CA ARG A 20 -43.18 14.29 43.55
C ARG A 20 -42.26 13.09 43.26
N SER A 21 -42.36 12.03 44.09
CA SER A 21 -41.63 10.78 43.85
C SER A 21 -41.92 10.17 42.48
N GLN A 22 -43.18 10.18 42.06
CA GLN A 22 -43.59 9.65 40.75
C GLN A 22 -43.04 10.48 39.60
N VAL A 23 -43.07 11.81 39.71
CA VAL A 23 -42.52 12.72 38.69
C VAL A 23 -41.01 12.56 38.60
N GLU A 24 -40.30 12.51 39.73
CA GLU A 24 -38.84 12.32 39.75
C GLU A 24 -38.46 10.96 39.15
N SER A 25 -39.18 9.88 39.49
CA SER A 25 -38.96 8.55 38.91
C SER A 25 -39.25 8.52 37.40
N PHE A 26 -40.32 9.20 36.95
CA PHE A 26 -40.64 9.31 35.52
C PHE A 26 -39.58 10.10 34.76
N LEU A 27 -39.09 11.22 35.32
CA LEU A 27 -38.01 12.00 34.73
C LEU A 27 -36.71 11.20 34.63
N HIS A 28 -36.36 10.45 35.68
CA HIS A 28 -35.20 9.55 35.64
C HIS A 28 -35.34 8.47 34.57
N PHE A 29 -36.51 7.82 34.48
CA PHE A 29 -36.78 6.84 33.43
C PHE A 29 -36.63 7.44 32.03
N LEU A 30 -37.19 8.63 31.81
CA LEU A 30 -37.16 9.33 30.52
C LEU A 30 -35.73 9.77 30.16
N ALA A 31 -34.95 10.25 31.14
CA ALA A 31 -33.54 10.58 30.93
C ALA A 31 -32.70 9.35 30.55
N VAL A 32 -32.92 8.20 31.20
CA VAL A 32 -32.24 6.94 30.84
C VAL A 32 -32.64 6.49 29.44
N LEU A 33 -33.93 6.52 29.13
CA LEU A 33 -34.44 6.14 27.81
C LEU A 33 -33.85 7.01 26.70
N VAL A 34 -33.84 8.34 26.88
CA VAL A 34 -33.24 9.28 25.93
C VAL A 34 -31.74 9.02 25.77
N THR A 35 -31.03 8.75 26.86
CA THR A 35 -29.58 8.46 26.81
C THR A 35 -29.29 7.19 26.02
N VAL A 36 -30.06 6.13 26.22
CA VAL A 36 -29.91 4.85 25.49
C VAL A 36 -30.28 5.01 24.01
N LEU A 37 -31.37 5.72 23.70
CA LEU A 37 -31.76 5.97 22.31
C LEU A 37 -30.74 6.87 21.60
N ALA A 38 -30.21 7.89 22.28
CA ALA A 38 -29.17 8.75 21.73
C ALA A 38 -27.88 7.97 21.46
N SER A 39 -27.40 7.15 22.41
CA SER A 39 -26.20 6.34 22.17
C SER A 39 -26.42 5.32 21.04
N TYR A 40 -27.62 4.72 20.96
CA TYR A 40 -27.98 3.84 19.85
C TYR A 40 -27.95 4.58 18.49
N SER A 41 -28.62 5.71 18.38
CA SER A 41 -28.76 6.45 17.13
C SER A 41 -27.50 7.19 16.70
N PHE A 42 -26.68 7.70 17.63
CA PHE A 42 -25.49 8.50 17.31
C PHE A 42 -24.19 7.69 17.29
N LEU A 43 -24.13 6.52 17.94
CA LEU A 43 -22.93 5.68 17.96
C LEU A 43 -23.16 4.38 17.19
N LEU A 44 -24.18 3.61 17.56
CA LEU A 44 -24.41 2.27 16.99
C LEU A 44 -24.88 2.31 15.54
N VAL A 45 -25.82 3.19 15.18
CA VAL A 45 -26.29 3.28 13.79
C VAL A 45 -25.17 3.69 12.83
N PRO A 46 -24.39 4.76 13.09
CA PRO A 46 -23.25 5.10 12.24
C PRO A 46 -22.16 4.03 12.24
N LEU A 47 -21.94 3.34 13.36
CA LEU A 47 -21.00 2.21 13.41
C LEU A 47 -21.48 1.03 12.55
N CYS A 48 -22.77 0.70 12.59
CA CYS A 48 -23.35 -0.33 11.73
C CYS A 48 -23.32 0.07 10.26
N GLU A 49 -23.63 1.33 9.93
CA GLU A 49 -23.54 1.84 8.56
C GLU A 49 -22.11 1.82 8.04
N THR A 50 -21.14 2.26 8.84
CA THR A 50 -19.71 2.19 8.46
C THR A 50 -19.23 0.74 8.36
N MET A 51 -19.64 -0.15 9.26
CA MET A 51 -19.27 -1.57 9.16
C MET A 51 -19.92 -2.25 7.95
N MET A 52 -21.14 -1.86 7.57
CA MET A 52 -21.81 -2.34 6.37
C MET A 52 -21.23 -1.73 5.09
N ALA A 53 -20.79 -0.48 5.14
CA ALA A 53 -20.04 0.15 4.06
C ALA A 53 -18.70 -0.57 3.89
N VAL A 54 -17.94 -0.76 4.97
CA VAL A 54 -16.71 -1.56 4.98
C VAL A 54 -16.97 -2.97 4.46
N LYS A 55 -18.07 -3.63 4.86
CA LYS A 55 -18.45 -4.92 4.32
C LYS A 55 -18.74 -4.86 2.81
N ARG A 56 -19.43 -3.82 2.34
CA ARG A 56 -19.75 -3.68 0.91
C ARG A 56 -18.50 -3.40 0.08
N GLU A 57 -17.64 -2.52 0.57
CA GLU A 57 -16.37 -2.15 -0.08
C GLU A 57 -15.37 -3.31 -0.07
N LEU A 58 -15.26 -4.04 1.05
CA LEU A 58 -14.29 -5.14 1.18
C LEU A 58 -14.77 -6.47 0.58
N CYS A 59 -16.08 -6.66 0.40
CA CYS A 59 -16.62 -7.94 -0.08
C CYS A 59 -17.25 -7.87 -1.48
N ASP A 60 -17.39 -6.69 -2.09
CA ASP A 60 -17.96 -6.48 -3.43
C ASP A 60 -19.28 -7.27 -3.71
N GLY A 61 -20.08 -7.49 -2.66
CA GLY A 61 -21.31 -8.29 -2.75
C GLY A 61 -21.13 -9.82 -2.71
N GLN A 62 -19.91 -10.36 -2.66
CA GLN A 62 -19.67 -11.76 -2.30
C GLN A 62 -19.91 -11.96 -0.80
N ALA A 63 -20.53 -13.10 -0.43
CA ALA A 63 -20.96 -13.40 0.94
C ALA A 63 -19.80 -13.79 1.87
N ASP A 64 -18.59 -13.33 1.58
CA ASP A 64 -17.40 -13.78 2.26
C ASP A 64 -17.12 -12.82 3.41
N PHE A 65 -17.08 -13.35 4.64
CA PHE A 65 -16.67 -12.55 5.78
C PHE A 65 -15.17 -12.29 5.65
N VAL A 66 -14.77 -11.05 5.38
CA VAL A 66 -13.36 -10.64 5.50
C VAL A 66 -12.97 -10.79 6.96
N VAL A 67 -12.17 -11.81 7.25
CA VAL A 67 -11.67 -12.12 8.59
C VAL A 67 -10.47 -11.24 8.90
N ALA A 68 -9.72 -10.84 7.87
CA ALA A 68 -8.58 -9.97 8.05
C ALA A 68 -8.10 -9.29 6.78
N TYR A 69 -7.30 -8.25 6.97
CA TYR A 69 -6.62 -7.48 5.93
C TYR A 69 -5.19 -7.20 6.39
N SER A 70 -4.20 -7.48 5.54
CA SER A 70 -2.82 -7.07 5.78
C SER A 70 -2.56 -5.75 5.06
N THR A 71 -2.20 -4.71 5.82
CA THR A 71 -1.86 -3.40 5.24
C THR A 71 -0.58 -3.43 4.42
N ASP A 72 0.31 -4.39 4.67
CA ASP A 72 1.58 -4.47 3.94
C ASP A 72 1.44 -5.18 2.59
N THR A 73 0.74 -6.33 2.55
CA THR A 73 0.50 -7.08 1.30
C THR A 73 -0.73 -6.62 0.55
N GLN A 74 -1.62 -5.88 1.21
CA GLN A 74 -2.89 -5.39 0.67
C GLN A 74 -3.87 -6.51 0.26
N ILE A 75 -3.68 -7.70 0.83
CA ILE A 75 -4.54 -8.86 0.62
C ILE A 75 -5.60 -8.91 1.72
N SER A 76 -6.86 -9.04 1.32
CA SER A 76 -7.99 -9.40 2.19
C SER A 76 -8.21 -10.90 2.21
N TRP A 77 -8.41 -11.46 3.41
CA TRP A 77 -8.74 -12.86 3.61
C TRP A 77 -10.20 -13.01 3.98
N GLY A 78 -10.96 -13.69 3.12
CA GLY A 78 -12.38 -13.99 3.33
C GLY A 78 -12.61 -15.46 3.71
N LEU A 79 -13.58 -15.72 4.58
CA LEU A 79 -14.19 -17.05 4.70
C LEU A 79 -15.39 -17.12 3.76
N TYR A 80 -15.31 -18.01 2.78
CA TYR A 80 -16.44 -18.30 1.90
C TYR A 80 -17.53 -19.00 2.71
N THR A 81 -18.66 -18.33 2.93
CA THR A 81 -19.83 -18.98 3.53
C THR A 81 -20.57 -19.72 2.42
N GLU A 82 -20.06 -20.89 2.04
CA GLU A 82 -20.76 -21.74 1.09
C GLU A 82 -22.12 -22.14 1.68
N ASP A 83 -23.18 -21.57 1.10
CA ASP A 83 -24.59 -21.97 1.19
C ASP A 83 -24.99 -22.77 2.44
N VAL A 84 -24.70 -22.21 3.62
CA VAL A 84 -25.15 -22.70 4.93
C VAL A 84 -26.70 -22.70 5.02
N GLY A 85 -27.37 -22.14 4.01
CA GLY A 85 -28.81 -22.00 3.86
C GLY A 85 -29.64 -23.28 3.83
N LEU A 86 -29.06 -24.49 3.74
CA LEU A 86 -29.88 -25.72 3.70
C LEU A 86 -29.78 -26.69 4.88
N HIS A 87 -28.89 -26.49 5.87
CA HIS A 87 -28.77 -27.45 6.97
C HIS A 87 -28.64 -26.89 8.40
N LEU A 88 -28.51 -25.57 8.57
CA LEU A 88 -28.16 -24.97 9.86
C LEU A 88 -29.33 -24.37 10.66
N THR A 89 -30.58 -24.53 10.21
CA THR A 89 -31.76 -24.21 11.05
C THR A 89 -31.99 -25.19 12.22
N GLY A 90 -31.18 -26.26 12.35
CA GLY A 90 -31.38 -27.29 13.37
C GLY A 90 -30.42 -27.31 14.57
N LEU A 91 -29.26 -26.64 14.52
CA LEU A 91 -28.14 -26.97 15.43
C LEU A 91 -27.31 -25.79 15.99
N VAL A 92 -27.85 -24.57 16.03
CA VAL A 92 -27.07 -23.38 16.48
C VAL A 92 -26.94 -23.22 18.00
N GLN A 93 -27.48 -24.13 18.84
CA GLN A 93 -27.58 -23.82 20.27
C GLN A 93 -26.55 -24.43 21.21
N ASN A 94 -25.63 -25.31 20.79
CA ASN A 94 -24.62 -25.84 21.72
C ASN A 94 -23.25 -26.04 21.08
N SER A 95 -22.23 -25.45 21.72
CA SER A 95 -20.79 -25.49 21.44
C SER A 95 -20.31 -24.68 20.22
N TYR A 96 -19.88 -23.44 20.49
CA TYR A 96 -18.82 -22.77 19.71
C TYR A 96 -17.49 -23.50 19.98
N GLU A 97 -17.34 -24.73 19.50
CA GLU A 97 -16.01 -25.25 19.20
C GLU A 97 -15.63 -24.72 17.83
N ILE A 98 -14.69 -23.78 17.80
CA ILE A 98 -14.08 -23.25 16.57
C ILE A 98 -13.73 -24.45 15.69
N SER A 99 -14.35 -24.47 14.51
CA SER A 99 -14.28 -25.63 13.64
C SER A 99 -12.80 -25.89 13.26
N PRO A 100 -12.41 -27.15 12.97
CA PRO A 100 -11.05 -27.44 12.51
C PRO A 100 -10.64 -26.59 11.29
N ILE A 101 -11.61 -26.18 10.46
CA ILE A 101 -11.41 -25.33 9.28
C ILE A 101 -11.10 -23.89 9.72
N GLU A 102 -11.86 -23.32 10.65
CA GLU A 102 -11.57 -21.99 11.22
C GLU A 102 -10.18 -21.95 11.87
N ARG A 103 -9.79 -23.03 12.58
CA ARG A 103 -8.43 -23.14 13.13
C ARG A 103 -7.34 -23.23 12.07
N SER A 104 -7.59 -23.85 10.91
CA SER A 104 -6.63 -23.84 9.80
C SER A 104 -6.52 -22.48 9.14
N VAL A 105 -7.64 -21.76 8.99
CA VAL A 105 -7.66 -20.41 8.39
C VAL A 105 -6.95 -19.42 9.31
N ILE A 106 -7.16 -19.50 10.63
CA ILE A 106 -6.44 -18.67 11.61
C ILE A 106 -4.93 -18.95 11.60
N ARG A 107 -4.51 -20.21 11.41
CA ARG A 107 -3.06 -20.53 11.32
C ARG A 107 -2.41 -20.06 10.04
N SER A 108 -3.08 -20.24 8.89
CA SER A 108 -2.60 -19.68 7.62
C SER A 108 -2.55 -18.15 7.71
N PHE A 109 -3.53 -17.55 8.39
CA PHE A 109 -3.58 -16.13 8.66
C PHE A 109 -2.38 -15.65 9.49
N ASP A 110 -2.05 -16.26 10.62
CA ASP A 110 -0.88 -15.86 11.42
C ASP A 110 0.41 -15.91 10.57
N THR A 111 0.54 -16.90 9.69
CA THR A 111 1.67 -16.98 8.76
C THR A 111 1.64 -15.96 7.62
N ASP A 112 0.47 -15.42 7.27
CA ASP A 112 0.29 -14.46 6.18
C ASP A 112 0.27 -13.00 6.65
N VAL A 113 -0.08 -12.73 7.90
CA VAL A 113 0.05 -11.38 8.52
C VAL A 113 1.51 -10.95 8.58
N ASP A 114 2.39 -11.89 8.89
CA ASP A 114 3.82 -11.63 9.00
C ASP A 114 4.53 -11.56 7.63
N ARG A 115 3.82 -11.87 6.53
CA ARG A 115 4.42 -11.77 5.20
C ARG A 115 4.51 -10.31 4.77
N SER A 116 5.72 -9.90 4.41
CA SER A 116 5.94 -8.64 3.73
C SER A 116 5.53 -8.72 2.26
N ILE A 117 5.29 -7.58 1.62
CA ILE A 117 5.09 -7.52 0.17
C ILE A 117 6.28 -8.10 -0.61
N SER A 118 7.50 -7.89 -0.12
CA SER A 118 8.72 -8.48 -0.72
C SER A 118 8.70 -10.00 -0.64
N SER A 119 8.27 -10.57 0.49
CA SER A 119 8.09 -12.01 0.64
C SER A 119 7.05 -12.54 -0.34
N LEU A 120 5.94 -11.82 -0.56
CA LEU A 120 4.90 -12.21 -1.51
C LEU A 120 5.43 -12.23 -2.95
N GLY A 121 6.17 -11.19 -3.35
CA GLY A 121 6.81 -11.12 -4.67
C GLY A 121 7.81 -12.25 -4.94
N ASN A 122 8.38 -12.85 -3.89
CA ASN A 122 9.30 -13.99 -3.98
C ASN A 122 8.62 -15.37 -3.93
N VAL A 123 7.31 -15.44 -3.64
CA VAL A 123 6.56 -16.72 -3.67
C VAL A 123 6.51 -17.27 -5.09
N PHE A 124 6.50 -16.38 -6.09
CA PHE A 124 6.42 -16.74 -7.49
C PHE A 124 7.78 -16.56 -8.16
N PRO A 125 8.38 -17.62 -8.75
CA PRO A 125 9.72 -17.56 -9.32
C PRO A 125 9.75 -16.90 -10.72
N PHE A 126 8.73 -16.13 -11.09
CA PHE A 126 8.58 -15.47 -12.38
C PHE A 126 7.80 -14.15 -12.22
N CYS A 127 7.88 -13.28 -13.22
CA CYS A 127 7.07 -12.06 -13.25
C CYS A 127 5.65 -12.43 -13.72
N MET A 128 4.66 -12.30 -12.83
CA MET A 128 3.29 -12.79 -13.07
C MET A 128 2.69 -12.27 -14.38
N GLU A 129 2.84 -10.97 -14.63
CA GLU A 129 2.26 -10.34 -15.80
C GLU A 129 2.85 -10.88 -17.11
N THR A 130 4.18 -10.89 -17.23
CA THR A 130 4.88 -11.29 -18.46
C THR A 130 4.71 -12.77 -18.77
N THR A 131 4.56 -13.59 -17.72
CA THR A 131 4.56 -15.05 -17.83
C THR A 131 3.15 -15.63 -17.94
N ILE A 132 2.16 -15.06 -17.24
CA ILE A 132 0.80 -15.61 -17.13
C ILE A 132 -0.24 -14.68 -17.76
N LEU A 133 -0.25 -13.39 -17.42
CA LEU A 133 -1.36 -12.51 -17.81
C LEU A 133 -1.30 -12.08 -19.27
N LEU A 134 -0.11 -11.84 -19.82
CA LEU A 134 0.05 -11.51 -21.24
C LEU A 134 -0.18 -12.72 -22.13
N GLU A 135 -0.87 -12.52 -23.25
CA GLU A 135 -1.12 -13.56 -24.27
C GLU A 135 0.17 -14.22 -24.80
N THR A 136 1.29 -13.50 -24.73
CA THR A 136 2.62 -13.98 -25.16
C THR A 136 3.37 -14.78 -24.09
N GLY A 137 2.83 -14.85 -22.87
CA GLY A 137 3.48 -15.51 -21.74
C GLY A 137 3.45 -17.04 -21.87
N GLU A 138 4.51 -17.71 -21.40
CA GLU A 138 4.66 -19.16 -21.52
C GLU A 138 3.58 -19.95 -20.76
N LEU A 139 3.02 -19.36 -19.71
CA LEU A 139 2.00 -19.96 -18.85
C LEU A 139 0.62 -19.30 -19.03
N HIS A 140 0.44 -18.52 -20.10
CA HIS A 140 -0.84 -17.90 -20.39
C HIS A 140 -1.94 -18.94 -20.61
N GLY A 141 -3.06 -18.80 -19.89
CA GLY A 141 -4.17 -19.74 -19.96
C GLY A 141 -3.93 -21.07 -19.24
N ASP A 142 -2.88 -21.19 -18.41
CA ASP A 142 -2.71 -22.34 -17.53
C ASP A 142 -3.89 -22.44 -16.56
N ALA A 143 -4.61 -23.57 -16.61
CA ALA A 143 -5.87 -23.74 -15.88
C ALA A 143 -5.72 -23.73 -14.35
N ALA A 144 -4.52 -23.98 -13.82
CA ALA A 144 -4.26 -23.95 -12.39
C ALA A 144 -3.83 -22.56 -11.91
N LEU A 145 -2.98 -21.87 -12.70
CA LEU A 145 -2.41 -20.59 -12.30
C LEU A 145 -3.29 -19.39 -12.67
N GLN A 146 -3.94 -19.41 -13.83
CA GLN A 146 -4.71 -18.27 -14.34
C GLN A 146 -5.76 -17.77 -13.34
N PRO A 147 -6.62 -18.63 -12.74
CA PRO A 147 -7.63 -18.14 -11.78
C PRO A 147 -7.01 -17.59 -10.49
N ILE A 148 -5.85 -18.09 -10.09
CA ILE A 148 -5.13 -17.61 -8.90
C ILE A 148 -4.62 -16.20 -9.16
N ILE A 149 -3.97 -15.96 -10.30
CA ILE A 149 -3.41 -14.65 -10.62
C ILE A 149 -4.51 -13.63 -10.91
N GLU A 150 -5.60 -14.02 -11.58
CA GLU A 150 -6.77 -13.15 -11.77
C GLU A 150 -7.40 -12.73 -10.44
N ASN A 151 -7.43 -13.62 -9.44
CA ASN A 151 -7.83 -13.23 -8.07
C ASN A 151 -6.89 -12.21 -7.46
N VAL A 152 -5.57 -12.33 -7.66
CA VAL A 152 -4.60 -11.34 -7.17
C VAL A 152 -4.80 -9.98 -7.85
N VAL A 153 -5.06 -9.96 -9.17
CA VAL A 153 -5.39 -8.71 -9.90
C VAL A 153 -6.65 -8.07 -9.31
N ARG A 154 -7.73 -8.83 -9.11
CA ARG A 154 -8.97 -8.32 -8.51
C ARG A 154 -8.78 -7.78 -7.10
N ASN A 155 -7.97 -8.46 -6.28
CA ASN A 155 -7.63 -7.97 -4.94
C ASN A 155 -6.86 -6.64 -5.01
N ALA A 156 -5.89 -6.52 -5.92
CA ALA A 156 -5.16 -5.27 -6.14
C ALA A 156 -6.10 -4.14 -6.62
N ALA A 157 -7.00 -4.46 -7.53
CA ALA A 157 -7.99 -3.54 -8.09
C ALA A 157 -8.95 -3.03 -7.01
N SER A 158 -9.51 -3.94 -6.20
CA SER A 158 -10.38 -3.62 -5.07
C SER A 158 -9.66 -2.75 -4.03
N ALA A 159 -8.43 -3.10 -3.65
CA ALA A 159 -7.63 -2.32 -2.70
C ALA A 159 -7.36 -0.87 -3.16
N LEU A 160 -7.42 -0.61 -4.48
CA LEU A 160 -7.23 0.70 -5.09
C LEU A 160 -8.55 1.39 -5.50
N GLY A 161 -9.71 0.86 -5.10
CA GLY A 161 -11.01 1.45 -5.42
C GLY A 161 -11.41 1.31 -6.90
N ARG A 162 -11.03 0.20 -7.53
CA ARG A 162 -11.40 -0.21 -8.90
C ARG A 162 -11.88 -1.67 -8.94
N PRO A 163 -12.93 -2.06 -8.19
CA PRO A 163 -13.34 -3.47 -8.08
C PRO A 163 -13.71 -4.12 -9.42
N ASP A 164 -14.20 -3.33 -10.38
CA ASP A 164 -14.59 -3.81 -11.72
C ASP A 164 -13.40 -4.06 -12.65
N ALA A 165 -12.18 -3.60 -12.31
CA ALA A 165 -11.03 -3.78 -13.17
C ALA A 165 -10.50 -5.22 -13.09
N THR A 166 -10.27 -5.81 -14.25
CA THR A 166 -9.89 -7.22 -14.41
C THR A 166 -8.55 -7.40 -15.10
N THR A 167 -7.97 -6.32 -15.63
CA THR A 167 -6.71 -6.36 -16.36
C THR A 167 -5.71 -5.35 -15.80
N CYS A 168 -4.42 -5.64 -15.97
CA CYS A 168 -3.36 -4.70 -15.58
C CYS A 168 -3.46 -3.36 -16.31
N ALA A 169 -3.85 -3.36 -17.59
CA ALA A 169 -3.98 -2.16 -18.40
C ALA A 169 -5.01 -1.16 -17.86
N GLU A 170 -6.11 -1.64 -17.27
CA GLU A 170 -7.15 -0.81 -16.64
C GLU A 170 -6.68 -0.14 -15.34
N LEU A 171 -5.58 -0.61 -14.76
CA LEU A 171 -5.01 -0.14 -13.49
C LEU A 171 -3.70 0.63 -13.67
N ALA A 172 -3.25 0.83 -14.92
CA ALA A 172 -1.94 1.39 -15.23
C ALA A 172 -1.73 2.80 -14.64
N ASP A 173 -2.79 3.61 -14.56
CA ASP A 173 -2.77 4.96 -13.99
C ASP A 173 -2.53 4.99 -12.48
N LEU A 174 -2.68 3.85 -11.79
CA LEU A 174 -2.52 3.73 -10.35
C LEU A 174 -1.12 3.24 -9.94
N CYS A 175 -0.31 2.80 -10.90
CA CYS A 175 1.01 2.19 -10.66
C CYS A 175 2.03 3.10 -9.96
N SER A 176 1.83 4.42 -9.96
CA SER A 176 2.71 5.38 -9.26
C SER A 176 2.31 5.61 -7.80
N MET A 177 1.11 5.22 -7.38
CA MET A 177 0.65 5.40 -6.00
C MET A 177 1.54 4.61 -5.01
N SER A 178 1.84 5.17 -3.84
CA SER A 178 2.57 4.47 -2.78
C SER A 178 1.87 3.15 -2.39
N ASP A 179 0.55 3.18 -2.44
CA ASP A 179 -0.35 2.10 -2.04
C ASP A 179 -0.66 1.14 -3.20
N ALA A 180 -0.01 1.23 -4.36
CA ALA A 180 -0.18 0.27 -5.45
C ALA A 180 0.82 -0.90 -5.37
N ARG A 181 1.15 -1.37 -4.16
CA ARG A 181 2.21 -2.38 -3.95
C ARG A 181 1.80 -3.74 -4.49
N LEU A 182 0.60 -4.23 -4.14
CA LEU A 182 0.09 -5.50 -4.65
C LEU A 182 -0.10 -5.44 -6.17
N LEU A 183 -0.53 -4.29 -6.69
CA LEU A 183 -0.63 -4.06 -8.13
C LEU A 183 0.74 -4.23 -8.81
N ARG A 184 1.81 -3.67 -8.23
CA ARG A 184 3.18 -3.85 -8.78
C ARG A 184 3.69 -5.30 -8.71
N VAL A 185 3.20 -6.10 -7.77
CA VAL A 185 3.55 -7.54 -7.69
C VAL A 185 2.96 -8.29 -8.88
N VAL A 186 1.68 -8.06 -9.15
CA VAL A 186 0.94 -8.81 -10.17
C VAL A 186 1.03 -8.22 -11.57
N CYS A 187 1.13 -6.90 -11.68
CA CYS A 187 1.22 -6.12 -12.91
C CYS A 187 2.59 -5.43 -13.05
N GLY A 188 3.66 -6.22 -12.85
CA GLY A 188 5.02 -5.71 -12.86
C GLY A 188 5.45 -5.03 -14.16
N GLN A 189 5.01 -5.50 -15.33
CA GLN A 189 5.36 -4.90 -16.62
C GLN A 189 4.56 -3.62 -16.88
N THR A 190 3.24 -3.64 -16.69
CA THR A 190 2.40 -2.45 -16.83
C THR A 190 2.84 -1.35 -15.87
N CYS A 191 3.21 -1.72 -14.65
CA CYS A 191 3.76 -0.77 -13.69
C CYS A 191 5.25 -0.45 -13.90
N GLY A 192 5.90 -0.94 -14.96
CA GLY A 192 7.27 -0.57 -15.31
C GLY A 192 8.39 -1.22 -14.48
N CYS A 193 8.10 -2.20 -13.63
CA CYS A 193 9.13 -2.95 -12.89
C CYS A 193 10.12 -3.65 -13.84
N THR A 194 9.68 -4.06 -15.03
CA THR A 194 10.50 -4.72 -16.07
C THR A 194 11.15 -3.73 -17.05
N GLU A 195 10.90 -2.42 -16.91
CA GLU A 195 11.38 -1.38 -17.81
C GLU A 195 12.33 -0.41 -17.10
N LEU A 196 13.35 0.07 -17.80
CA LEU A 196 14.40 0.92 -17.21
C LEU A 196 14.11 2.41 -17.33
N ARG A 197 13.29 2.79 -18.31
CA ARG A 197 12.94 4.17 -18.65
C ARG A 197 11.56 4.57 -18.13
N THR A 198 11.03 3.86 -17.14
CA THR A 198 9.83 4.28 -16.41
C THR A 198 10.26 5.04 -15.15
N SER A 199 9.33 5.78 -14.54
CA SER A 199 9.58 6.49 -13.26
C SER A 199 10.20 5.52 -12.25
N PRO A 200 11.42 5.78 -11.73
CA PRO A 200 12.07 4.91 -10.77
C PRO A 200 11.37 4.81 -9.41
N TRP A 201 10.39 5.68 -9.11
CA TRP A 201 9.61 5.60 -7.88
C TRP A 201 8.88 4.27 -7.79
N HIS A 202 8.98 3.68 -6.60
CA HIS A 202 8.34 2.42 -6.24
C HIS A 202 8.80 1.22 -7.08
N LYS A 203 9.88 1.34 -7.88
CA LYS A 203 10.42 0.24 -8.72
C LYS A 203 11.45 -0.62 -8.00
N VAL A 204 11.12 -0.97 -6.76
CA VAL A 204 11.96 -1.76 -5.85
C VAL A 204 11.14 -2.87 -5.20
N GLU A 205 11.81 -3.89 -4.68
CA GLU A 205 11.17 -5.08 -4.11
C GLU A 205 10.23 -4.74 -2.96
N HIS A 206 10.65 -3.85 -2.06
CA HIS A 206 9.87 -3.39 -0.91
C HIS A 206 8.60 -2.60 -1.28
N MET A 207 8.51 -2.09 -2.51
CA MET A 207 7.33 -1.39 -3.01
C MET A 207 6.49 -2.26 -3.94
N GLY A 208 6.78 -3.56 -4.01
CA GLY A 208 5.95 -4.54 -4.69
C GLY A 208 6.47 -4.98 -6.06
N CYS A 209 7.61 -4.49 -6.56
CA CYS A 209 8.17 -5.09 -7.78
C CYS A 209 8.77 -6.46 -7.46
N ALA A 210 8.16 -7.54 -7.95
CA ALA A 210 8.67 -8.89 -7.74
C ALA A 210 10.10 -9.04 -8.26
N LYS A 211 10.95 -9.77 -7.54
CA LYS A 211 12.37 -9.96 -7.89
C LYS A 211 12.58 -10.45 -9.33
N PRO A 212 11.83 -11.44 -9.85
CA PRO A 212 11.98 -11.86 -11.25
C PRO A 212 11.70 -10.72 -12.26
N CYS A 213 10.75 -9.82 -11.98
CA CYS A 213 10.50 -8.66 -12.84
C CYS A 213 11.69 -7.68 -12.84
N LEU A 214 12.34 -7.50 -11.68
CA LEU A 214 13.54 -6.66 -11.56
C LEU A 214 14.73 -7.28 -12.31
N GLU A 215 14.89 -8.60 -12.26
CA GLU A 215 15.91 -9.33 -13.02
C GLU A 215 15.70 -9.19 -14.54
N GLU A 216 14.45 -9.22 -15.02
CA GLU A 216 14.14 -8.92 -16.43
C GLU A 216 14.60 -7.50 -16.83
N ALA A 217 14.40 -6.52 -15.95
CA ALA A 217 14.88 -5.15 -16.20
C ALA A 217 16.42 -5.09 -16.22
N GLU A 218 17.10 -5.81 -15.32
CA GLU A 218 18.57 -5.89 -15.28
C GLU A 218 19.14 -6.52 -16.56
N VAL A 219 18.46 -7.53 -17.14
CA VAL A 219 18.85 -8.09 -18.45
C VAL A 219 18.75 -7.04 -19.54
N LYS A 220 17.68 -6.24 -19.58
CA LYS A 220 17.55 -5.11 -20.53
C LYS A 220 18.60 -4.03 -20.29
N LEU A 221 19.09 -3.89 -19.06
CA LEU A 221 20.06 -2.85 -18.70
C LEU A 221 21.42 -3.11 -19.35
N GLN A 222 21.75 -4.38 -19.53
CA GLN A 222 22.99 -4.78 -20.18
C GLN A 222 23.09 -4.25 -21.63
N SER A 223 21.96 -4.13 -22.34
CA SER A 223 21.92 -3.61 -23.70
C SER A 223 21.57 -2.13 -23.81
N ALA A 224 21.34 -1.43 -22.68
CA ALA A 224 21.03 -0.01 -22.66
C ALA A 224 22.22 0.85 -23.13
N SER A 225 21.94 2.03 -23.71
CA SER A 225 22.98 2.97 -24.12
C SER A 225 23.66 3.61 -22.90
N CYS A 226 24.96 3.90 -23.02
CA CYS A 226 25.73 4.61 -21.99
C CYS A 226 25.72 6.12 -22.23
N GLU A 227 24.52 6.71 -22.21
CA GLU A 227 24.29 8.14 -22.50
C GLU A 227 23.23 8.71 -21.55
N ASP A 228 23.43 9.96 -21.14
CA ASP A 228 22.55 10.69 -20.22
C ASP A 228 21.48 11.48 -20.98
N ASP A 229 20.71 10.82 -21.84
CA ASP A 229 19.63 11.44 -22.61
C ASP A 229 18.26 11.22 -21.95
N VAL A 230 17.96 12.05 -20.94
CA VAL A 230 16.75 11.94 -20.09
C VAL A 230 15.79 13.12 -20.21
N LEU A 231 16.21 14.26 -20.78
CA LEU A 231 15.42 15.49 -20.76
C LEU A 231 14.04 15.33 -21.40
N ASN A 232 13.94 14.53 -22.46
CA ASN A 232 12.67 14.25 -23.14
C ASN A 232 12.10 12.86 -22.79
N ASP A 233 12.68 12.17 -21.80
CA ASP A 233 12.24 10.84 -21.40
C ASP A 233 11.01 10.94 -20.48
N ALA A 234 9.94 10.21 -20.82
CA ALA A 234 8.69 10.28 -20.07
C ALA A 234 8.83 9.76 -18.63
N GLY A 235 9.66 8.73 -18.40
CA GLY A 235 9.91 8.22 -17.05
C GLY A 235 10.68 9.21 -16.19
N TRP A 236 11.63 9.93 -16.77
CA TRP A 236 12.37 11.00 -16.08
C TRP A 236 11.45 12.13 -15.65
N GLN A 237 10.59 12.59 -16.57
CA GLN A 237 9.61 13.64 -16.28
C GLN A 237 8.64 13.19 -15.18
N ALA A 238 8.10 11.98 -15.29
CA ALA A 238 7.21 11.40 -14.27
C ALA A 238 7.87 11.32 -12.90
N PHE A 239 9.12 10.83 -12.83
CA PHE A 239 9.87 10.75 -11.57
C PHE A 239 9.93 12.10 -10.84
N TRP A 240 10.30 13.17 -11.52
CA TRP A 240 10.41 14.46 -10.84
C TRP A 240 9.07 15.14 -10.57
N HIS A 241 8.03 14.85 -11.37
CA HIS A 241 6.68 15.32 -11.09
C HIS A 241 6.00 14.59 -9.93
N GLU A 242 6.41 13.36 -9.63
CA GLU A 242 5.87 12.53 -8.55
C GLU A 242 6.70 12.63 -7.25
N TYR A 243 7.73 13.48 -7.20
CA TYR A 243 8.71 13.48 -6.10
C TYR A 243 8.07 13.83 -4.74
N ASP A 244 7.17 14.81 -4.69
CA ASP A 244 6.46 15.16 -3.45
C ASP A 244 5.50 14.06 -3.00
N ASP A 245 4.69 13.54 -3.92
CA ASP A 245 3.74 12.45 -3.64
C ASP A 245 4.45 11.17 -3.18
N ALA A 246 5.57 10.81 -3.79
CA ALA A 246 6.37 9.65 -3.38
C ALA A 246 6.93 9.81 -1.95
N LEU A 247 7.43 11.00 -1.61
CA LEU A 247 7.94 11.27 -0.26
C LEU A 247 6.84 11.34 0.79
N ILE A 248 5.68 11.91 0.47
CA ILE A 248 4.50 11.92 1.34
C ILE A 248 3.99 10.48 1.54
N GLY A 249 3.97 9.66 0.50
CA GLY A 249 3.58 8.26 0.60
C GLY A 249 4.53 7.45 1.48
N PHE A 250 5.84 7.74 1.42
CA PHE A 250 6.85 7.01 2.20
C PHE A 250 6.96 7.46 3.67
N TYR A 251 7.03 8.77 3.91
CA TYR A 251 7.22 9.33 5.26
C TYR A 251 5.91 9.72 5.96
N GLY A 252 4.79 9.71 5.24
CA GLY A 252 3.51 10.25 5.68
C GLY A 252 3.44 11.78 5.61
N GLN A 253 2.24 12.32 5.88
CA GLN A 253 1.93 13.76 5.77
C GLN A 253 2.81 14.66 6.64
N GLY A 254 3.42 14.13 7.71
CA GLY A 254 4.30 14.90 8.60
C GLY A 254 5.53 15.48 7.88
N VAL A 255 5.98 14.86 6.79
CA VAL A 255 7.15 15.32 6.02
C VAL A 255 6.96 16.73 5.44
N THR A 256 5.72 17.10 5.12
CA THR A 256 5.35 18.41 4.57
C THR A 256 5.62 19.57 5.52
N GLN A 257 5.73 19.30 6.82
CA GLN A 257 5.99 20.29 7.86
C GLN A 257 7.48 20.52 8.10
N THR A 258 8.35 19.74 7.46
CA THR A 258 9.80 19.86 7.61
C THR A 258 10.33 21.07 6.82
N GLN A 259 11.39 21.69 7.33
CA GLN A 259 12.07 22.79 6.62
C GLN A 259 12.65 22.37 5.26
N PHE A 260 12.86 21.06 5.04
CA PHE A 260 13.43 20.53 3.81
C PHE A 260 12.40 20.38 2.69
N PHE A 261 11.11 20.24 3.03
CA PHE A 261 10.07 20.01 2.04
C PHE A 261 9.95 21.16 1.02
N GLY A 262 10.22 22.40 1.45
CA GLY A 262 10.24 23.57 0.56
C GLY A 262 11.29 23.49 -0.56
N PHE A 263 12.34 22.67 -0.41
CA PHE A 263 13.38 22.48 -1.42
C PHE A 263 13.07 21.39 -2.45
N ILE A 264 12.06 20.55 -2.21
CA ILE A 264 11.70 19.44 -3.12
C ILE A 264 11.34 19.98 -4.50
N ASN A 265 10.43 20.96 -4.58
CA ASN A 265 10.02 21.54 -5.85
C ASN A 265 11.20 22.21 -6.58
N SER A 266 12.05 22.96 -5.88
CA SER A 266 13.24 23.56 -6.53
C SER A 266 14.22 22.50 -7.04
N THR A 267 14.36 21.39 -6.32
CA THR A 267 15.22 20.26 -6.72
C THR A 267 14.65 19.58 -7.95
N ALA A 268 13.37 19.22 -7.93
CA ALA A 268 12.66 18.65 -9.07
C ALA A 268 12.77 19.54 -10.31
N GLN A 269 12.53 20.84 -10.19
CA GLN A 269 12.64 21.79 -11.31
C GLN A 269 14.08 21.88 -11.86
N ALA A 270 15.09 21.80 -10.99
CA ALA A 270 16.49 21.77 -11.45
C ALA A 270 16.76 20.53 -12.30
N PHE A 271 16.33 19.34 -11.86
CA PHE A 271 16.50 18.08 -12.59
C PHE A 271 15.67 18.01 -13.88
N LEU A 272 14.45 18.55 -13.87
CA LEU A 272 13.62 18.67 -15.07
C LEU A 272 14.27 19.58 -16.13
N THR A 273 14.96 20.63 -15.69
CA THR A 273 15.59 21.62 -16.58
C THR A 273 16.95 21.16 -17.11
N ASN A 274 17.79 20.58 -16.25
CA ASN A 274 19.20 20.30 -16.56
C ASN A 274 19.52 18.80 -16.63
N GLY A 275 18.55 17.92 -16.41
CA GLY A 275 18.71 16.47 -16.50
C GLY A 275 19.71 15.93 -15.49
N CYS A 276 20.53 14.97 -15.92
CA CYS A 276 21.48 14.27 -15.06
C CYS A 276 22.53 15.21 -14.44
N ALA A 277 22.95 16.29 -15.12
CA ALA A 277 24.03 17.18 -14.69
C ALA A 277 23.82 17.78 -13.27
N VAL A 278 22.57 17.86 -12.81
CA VAL A 278 22.26 18.34 -11.45
C VAL A 278 22.90 17.48 -10.36
N MET A 279 23.11 16.17 -10.60
CA MET A 279 23.70 15.25 -9.63
C MET A 279 25.13 15.65 -9.21
N GLU A 280 25.84 16.46 -9.99
CA GLU A 280 27.14 17.03 -9.56
C GLU A 280 27.00 17.99 -8.38
N THR A 281 25.88 18.70 -8.33
CA THR A 281 25.59 19.72 -7.33
C THR A 281 24.73 19.18 -6.18
N ILE A 282 23.81 18.26 -6.48
CA ILE A 282 22.89 17.63 -5.54
C ILE A 282 23.02 16.11 -5.72
N PRO A 283 24.09 15.47 -5.20
CA PRO A 283 24.36 14.05 -5.44
C PRO A 283 23.47 13.09 -4.63
N VAL A 284 22.80 13.60 -3.60
CA VAL A 284 21.98 12.81 -2.67
C VAL A 284 20.57 13.36 -2.58
N GLU A 285 19.61 12.47 -2.31
CA GLU A 285 18.23 12.82 -1.99
C GLU A 285 18.19 13.48 -0.60
N LEU A 286 17.44 14.59 -0.48
CA LEU A 286 17.55 15.51 0.65
C LEU A 286 17.10 14.92 2.00
N LEU A 287 16.14 14.00 2.01
CA LEU A 287 15.53 13.48 3.23
C LEU A 287 16.18 12.18 3.72
N THR A 288 16.50 11.30 2.78
CA THR A 288 17.11 9.97 3.01
C THR A 288 18.63 10.07 3.12
N GLY A 289 19.25 11.09 2.51
CA GLY A 289 20.70 11.22 2.38
C GLY A 289 21.34 10.17 1.45
N VAL A 290 20.53 9.42 0.71
CA VAL A 290 20.99 8.36 -0.19
C VAL A 290 21.34 8.96 -1.54
N SER A 291 22.42 8.43 -2.15
CA SER A 291 22.86 8.83 -3.50
C SER A 291 21.77 8.55 -4.53
N TRP A 292 21.50 9.53 -5.39
CA TRP A 292 20.57 9.36 -6.52
C TRP A 292 21.01 8.22 -7.45
N CYS A 293 22.32 8.07 -7.63
CA CYS A 293 22.91 7.06 -8.49
C CYS A 293 22.76 5.64 -7.95
N ASP A 294 22.74 5.46 -6.63
CA ASP A 294 22.61 4.14 -5.99
C ASP A 294 21.14 3.76 -5.77
N GLY A 295 20.25 4.76 -5.70
CA GLY A 295 18.84 4.54 -5.39
C GLY A 295 18.62 4.20 -3.93
N GLN A 296 17.35 4.17 -3.52
CA GLN A 296 16.95 3.82 -2.16
C GLN A 296 16.17 2.48 -2.22
N PRO A 297 16.70 1.37 -1.66
CA PRO A 297 16.12 0.03 -1.82
C PRO A 297 14.67 -0.16 -1.34
N GLU A 298 14.18 0.74 -0.49
CA GLU A 298 12.81 0.73 0.05
C GLU A 298 11.85 1.66 -0.73
N LEU A 299 12.34 2.51 -1.64
CA LEU A 299 11.54 3.56 -2.26
C LEU A 299 11.75 3.72 -3.77
N PHE A 300 12.98 3.79 -4.28
CA PHE A 300 13.24 4.04 -5.70
C PHE A 300 14.49 3.36 -6.25
N ARG A 301 14.44 2.98 -7.52
CA ARG A 301 15.56 2.32 -8.21
C ARG A 301 16.70 3.33 -8.48
N PRO A 302 17.98 2.90 -8.48
CA PRO A 302 19.11 3.72 -8.90
C PRO A 302 18.88 4.50 -10.20
N LEU A 303 19.16 5.81 -10.19
CA LEU A 303 19.08 6.65 -11.40
C LEU A 303 20.25 6.39 -12.36
N ALA A 304 21.25 5.59 -11.97
CA ALA A 304 22.34 5.18 -12.86
C ALA A 304 21.86 4.42 -14.11
N SER A 305 20.66 3.83 -14.09
CA SER A 305 20.07 3.22 -15.30
C SER A 305 19.60 4.26 -16.34
N MET A 306 19.37 5.51 -15.93
CA MET A 306 18.95 6.62 -16.79
C MET A 306 20.08 7.64 -17.03
N CYS A 307 20.96 7.79 -16.03
CA CYS A 307 22.08 8.72 -16.02
C CYS A 307 23.44 8.01 -15.82
N PRO A 308 23.79 7.01 -16.65
CA PRO A 308 24.97 6.19 -16.42
C PRO A 308 26.29 6.97 -16.48
N VAL A 309 26.39 8.02 -17.30
CA VAL A 309 27.64 8.79 -17.42
C VAL A 309 27.84 9.65 -16.18
N GLN A 310 26.83 10.42 -15.77
CA GLN A 310 26.90 11.25 -14.57
C GLN A 310 27.12 10.43 -13.30
N CYS A 311 26.55 9.23 -13.23
CA CYS A 311 26.76 8.28 -12.15
C CYS A 311 28.10 7.53 -12.21
N GLY A 312 28.96 7.85 -13.18
CA GLY A 312 30.33 7.35 -13.24
C GLY A 312 30.45 5.90 -13.74
N CYS A 313 29.44 5.36 -14.43
CA CYS A 313 29.49 4.02 -15.02
C CYS A 313 30.56 3.94 -16.14
N ARG A 314 30.86 5.05 -16.82
CA ARG A 314 31.92 5.08 -17.87
C ARG A 314 33.33 5.01 -17.28
N ASP A 315 33.57 5.72 -16.18
CA ASP A 315 34.91 5.85 -15.60
C ASP A 315 35.28 4.69 -14.67
N GLY A 316 34.36 3.76 -14.42
CA GLY A 316 34.50 2.75 -13.37
C GLY A 316 34.55 3.36 -11.96
N ARG A 317 34.24 4.66 -11.80
CA ARG A 317 34.28 5.36 -10.51
C ARG A 317 33.08 5.00 -9.62
N GLY A 318 31.99 4.52 -10.21
CA GLY A 318 30.89 3.90 -9.46
C GLY A 318 31.30 2.61 -8.73
N ALA A 319 32.45 2.03 -9.06
CA ALA A 319 32.97 0.83 -8.40
C ALA A 319 33.63 1.19 -7.06
N THR A 320 32.83 1.43 -6.02
CA THR A 320 33.29 1.21 -4.64
C THR A 320 33.48 -0.30 -4.36
N LEU A 321 33.01 -1.17 -5.25
CA LEU A 321 33.21 -2.61 -5.18
C LEU A 321 34.55 -3.01 -5.84
N PRO A 322 35.41 -3.79 -5.14
CA PRO A 322 36.74 -4.18 -5.62
C PRO A 322 36.77 -5.10 -6.86
N SER A 323 35.62 -5.38 -7.51
CA SER A 323 35.50 -6.46 -8.48
C SER A 323 34.56 -6.21 -9.67
N GLY A 324 34.25 -4.97 -10.03
CA GLY A 324 33.54 -4.70 -11.30
C GLY A 324 32.63 -3.48 -11.29
N LEU A 325 32.02 -3.25 -12.45
CA LEU A 325 30.97 -2.26 -12.64
C LEU A 325 29.77 -2.63 -11.73
N PRO A 326 29.14 -1.67 -11.02
CA PRO A 326 27.92 -1.96 -10.27
C PRO A 326 26.84 -2.60 -11.14
N SER A 327 26.02 -3.49 -10.57
CA SER A 327 24.96 -4.21 -11.32
C SER A 327 23.93 -3.26 -11.95
N TYR A 328 23.79 -2.05 -11.42
CA TYR A 328 22.89 -1.01 -11.93
C TYR A 328 23.49 -0.15 -13.07
N CYS A 329 24.69 -0.47 -13.56
CA CYS A 329 25.29 0.20 -14.71
C CYS A 329 25.18 -0.64 -15.99
N PRO A 330 24.86 -0.05 -17.15
CA PRO A 330 24.88 -0.75 -18.43
C PRO A 330 26.28 -1.29 -18.76
N THR A 331 26.37 -2.54 -19.25
CA THR A 331 27.67 -3.08 -19.72
C THR A 331 28.24 -2.34 -20.91
N SER A 332 27.40 -1.65 -21.70
CA SER A 332 27.85 -0.77 -22.79
C SER A 332 28.81 0.34 -22.32
N CYS A 333 28.73 0.76 -21.04
CA CYS A 333 29.62 1.75 -20.45
C CYS A 333 31.06 1.26 -20.26
N SER A 334 31.28 -0.05 -20.12
CA SER A 334 32.61 -0.61 -19.89
C SER A 334 33.53 -0.54 -21.11
N ASN A 335 32.94 -0.46 -22.32
CA ASN A 335 33.67 -0.49 -23.59
C ASN A 335 33.94 0.91 -24.16
N SER A 336 33.34 1.96 -23.61
CA SER A 336 33.60 3.34 -24.05
C SER A 336 34.94 3.81 -23.50
N THR A 337 35.95 3.90 -24.37
CA THR A 337 37.22 4.55 -24.02
C THR A 337 36.94 6.02 -23.67
N PRO A 338 37.47 6.55 -22.55
CA PRO A 338 37.28 7.95 -22.21
C PRO A 338 37.84 8.83 -23.33
N SER A 339 36.96 9.57 -24.00
CA SER A 339 37.29 10.56 -25.03
C SER A 339 37.71 11.88 -24.41
#